data_AF-A0A352VUQ4-F1
#
_entry.id   AF-A0A352VUQ4-F1
#
_cell.length_a   1.000
_cell.length_b   1.000
_cell.length_c   1.000
_cell.angle_alpha   90.00
_cell.angle_beta   90.00
_cell.angle_gamma   90.00
#
_symmetry.space_group_name_H-M   'P 1'
#
loop_
_entity.id
_entity.type
_entity.pdbx_description
1 polymer ?
#
loop_
_entity_poly.entity_id
_entity_poly.type
_entity_poly.pdbx_seq_one_letter_code
_entity_poly.pdbx_strand_id
1 'polypeptide(L)'
;MGKGRSAVQEFFCTSPLCTPSRACHYLGQWERSHGINFNSKSCAAPAAWEMSFPMQLKNAGYYLGWDGKNHVPAGQGGYESGI
;
A
#
# COMPACT_ATOMS: atom_id res chain seq x y z
N MET A 1 -1.95 -19.38 12.13
CA MET A 1 -0.52 -19.17 12.43
C MET A 1 -0.12 -20.20 13.47
N GLY A 2 0.70 -21.18 13.09
CA GLY A 2 0.97 -22.38 13.89
C GLY A 2 2.41 -22.45 14.39
N LYS A 3 2.63 -23.29 15.41
CA LYS A 3 3.96 -23.70 15.88
C LYS A 3 4.80 -24.22 14.69
N GLY A 4 6.08 -23.82 14.62
CA GLY A 4 7.02 -24.27 13.57
C GLY A 4 7.34 -23.24 12.47
N ARG A 5 6.92 -21.98 12.59
CA ARG A 5 7.34 -20.88 11.69
C ARG A 5 8.20 -19.86 12.42
N SER A 6 9.14 -19.25 11.71
CA SER A 6 9.93 -18.13 12.22
C SER A 6 9.01 -16.95 12.57
N ALA A 7 9.12 -16.44 13.79
CA ALA A 7 8.46 -15.22 14.24
C ALA A 7 9.48 -14.08 14.27
N VAL A 8 9.08 -12.91 13.77
CA VAL A 8 9.90 -11.70 13.85
C VAL A 8 9.50 -10.95 15.13
N GLN A 9 10.46 -10.71 16.03
CA GLN A 9 10.22 -9.97 17.28
C GLN A 9 10.07 -8.47 17.03
N GLU A 10 10.91 -7.92 16.15
CA GLU A 10 10.96 -6.50 15.85
C GLU A 10 10.37 -6.23 14.46
N PHE A 11 9.12 -5.79 14.40
CA PHE A 11 8.44 -5.42 13.17
C PHE A 11 7.63 -4.13 13.36
N PHE A 12 8.13 -3.04 12.80
CA PHE A 12 7.56 -1.71 12.98
C PHE A 12 6.83 -1.26 11.71
N CYS A 13 5.66 -0.67 11.89
CA CYS A 13 5.04 0.12 10.83
C CYS A 13 5.79 1.45 10.69
N THR A 14 6.02 1.87 9.45
CA THR A 14 6.69 3.14 9.14
C THR A 14 5.80 4.35 9.39
N SER A 15 4.49 4.16 9.45
CA SER A 15 3.50 5.18 9.78
C SER A 15 2.39 4.61 10.69
N PRO A 16 2.02 5.29 11.78
CA PRO A 16 1.04 4.79 12.76
C PRO A 16 -0.42 5.10 12.36
N LEU A 17 -0.72 5.13 11.07
CA LEU A 17 -2.06 5.47 10.53
C LEU A 17 -2.44 4.57 9.36
N CYS A 18 -3.73 4.29 9.20
CA CYS A 18 -4.20 3.25 8.29
C CYS A 18 -3.82 3.49 6.81
N THR A 19 -4.21 4.64 6.22
CA THR A 19 -3.90 5.00 4.83
C THR A 19 -2.39 5.04 4.54
N PRO A 20 -1.56 5.81 5.28
CA PRO A 20 -0.13 5.87 4.98
C PRO A 20 0.58 4.53 5.24
N SER A 21 0.22 3.79 6.30
CA SER A 21 0.81 2.47 6.58
C SER A 21 0.54 1.47 5.43
N ARG A 22 -0.68 1.46 4.89
CA ARG A 22 -1.04 0.57 3.77
C ARG A 22 -0.39 1.00 2.46
N ALA A 23 -0.30 2.31 2.21
CA ALA A 23 0.45 2.83 1.07
C ALA A 23 1.94 2.45 1.15
N CYS A 24 2.56 2.58 2.33
CA CYS A 24 3.92 2.09 2.56
C CYS A 24 4.05 0.59 2.26
N HIS A 25 3.07 -0.21 2.71
CA HIS A 25 3.07 -1.65 2.48
C HIS A 25 2.94 -2.03 1.00
N TYR A 26 2.09 -1.36 0.22
CA TYR A 26 1.90 -1.67 -1.21
C TYR A 26 3.00 -1.14 -2.11
N LEU A 27 3.46 0.07 -1.85
CA LEU A 27 4.46 0.74 -2.68
C LEU A 27 5.90 0.37 -2.27
N GLY A 28 6.10 -0.20 -1.08
CA GLY A 28 7.44 -0.46 -0.55
C GLY A 28 8.23 0.83 -0.27
N GLN A 29 7.53 1.94 -0.07
CA GLN A 29 8.09 3.28 0.05
C GLN A 29 7.75 3.88 1.41
N TRP A 30 8.60 4.79 1.91
CA TRP A 30 8.29 5.59 3.09
C TRP A 30 7.19 6.62 2.80
N GLU A 31 6.44 7.03 3.82
CA GLU A 31 5.38 8.04 3.70
C GLU A 31 5.86 9.33 3.00
N ARG A 32 7.06 9.78 3.33
CA ARG A 32 7.70 10.96 2.71
C ARG A 32 7.98 10.80 1.21
N SER A 33 8.10 9.57 0.72
CA SER A 33 8.45 9.28 -0.67
C SER A 33 7.21 9.20 -1.54
N HIS A 34 6.15 8.55 -1.05
CA HIS A 34 4.90 8.42 -1.80
C HIS A 34 3.90 9.56 -1.55
N GLY A 35 4.06 10.35 -0.48
CA GLY A 35 3.29 11.56 -0.22
C GLY A 35 1.82 11.34 0.15
N ILE A 36 1.42 10.12 0.48
CA ILE A 36 0.05 9.76 0.90
C ILE A 36 0.03 9.75 2.43
N ASN A 37 -0.56 10.77 3.04
CA ASN A 37 -0.68 10.92 4.47
C ASN A 37 -2.10 11.37 4.86
N PHE A 38 -2.35 11.55 6.16
CA PHE A 38 -3.69 11.86 6.65
C PHE A 38 -4.26 13.18 6.09
N ASN A 39 -3.39 14.14 5.76
CA ASN A 39 -3.78 15.47 5.33
C ASN A 39 -3.60 15.70 3.82
N SER A 40 -2.96 14.79 3.11
CA SER A 40 -2.47 15.06 1.75
C SER A 40 -3.55 15.05 0.68
N LYS A 41 -4.75 14.50 0.96
CA LYS A 41 -5.82 14.21 -0.01
C LYS A 41 -5.34 13.49 -1.29
N SER A 42 -4.11 12.98 -1.27
CA SER A 42 -3.40 12.49 -2.43
C SER A 42 -3.62 11.00 -2.62
N CYS A 43 -3.32 10.53 -3.83
CA CYS A 43 -3.43 9.14 -4.21
C CYS A 43 -2.16 8.60 -4.84
N ALA A 44 -2.05 7.28 -4.94
CA ALA A 44 -0.95 6.66 -5.66
C ALA A 44 -1.05 7.03 -7.14
N ALA A 45 -0.02 7.69 -7.66
CA ALA A 45 0.10 7.96 -9.08
C ALA A 45 0.01 6.64 -9.87
N PRO A 46 -0.63 6.61 -11.05
CA PRO A 46 -0.80 5.38 -11.82
C PRO A 46 0.51 4.62 -12.06
N ALA A 47 1.59 5.33 -12.42
CA ALA A 47 2.90 4.72 -12.61
C ALA A 47 3.48 4.11 -11.32
N ALA A 48 3.24 4.74 -10.16
CA ALA A 48 3.66 4.18 -8.88
C ALA A 48 2.82 2.96 -8.49
N TRP A 49 1.51 2.97 -8.80
CA TRP A 49 0.63 1.82 -8.57
C TRP A 49 1.03 0.60 -9.40
N GLU A 50 1.40 0.77 -10.67
CA GLU A 50 1.91 -0.32 -11.51
C GLU A 50 3.18 -0.96 -10.95
N MET A 51 3.98 -0.20 -10.21
CA MET A 51 5.17 -0.69 -9.51
C MET A 51 4.89 -1.28 -8.12
N SER A 52 3.64 -1.26 -7.64
CA SER A 52 3.27 -1.79 -6.34
C SER A 52 3.42 -3.31 -6.26
N PHE A 53 3.67 -3.87 -5.07
CA PHE A 53 3.82 -5.31 -4.89
C PHE A 53 2.66 -6.13 -5.48
N PRO A 54 1.36 -5.77 -5.32
CA PRO A 54 0.30 -6.57 -5.92
C PRO A 54 0.40 -6.55 -7.44
N MET A 55 0.67 -5.40 -8.07
CA MET A 55 0.82 -5.33 -9.52
C MET A 55 2.02 -6.13 -10.04
N GLN A 56 3.13 -6.17 -9.29
CA GLN A 56 4.26 -7.02 -9.60
C GLN A 56 3.91 -8.53 -9.52
N LEU A 57 3.11 -8.95 -8.53
CA LEU A 57 2.60 -10.32 -8.46
C LEU A 57 1.69 -10.65 -9.64
N LYS A 58 0.79 -9.74 -10.02
CA LYS A 58 -0.08 -9.91 -11.20
C LYS A 58 0.75 -10.11 -12.47
N ASN A 59 1.76 -9.27 -12.67
CA ASN A 59 2.65 -9.33 -13.83
C ASN A 59 3.47 -10.63 -13.87
N ALA A 60 3.77 -11.22 -12.71
CA ALA A 60 4.40 -12.53 -12.59
C ALA A 60 3.43 -13.72 -12.82
N GLY A 61 2.17 -13.46 -13.19
CA GLY A 61 1.18 -14.48 -13.53
C GLY A 61 0.33 -14.97 -12.35
N TYR A 62 0.40 -14.31 -11.19
CA TYR A 62 -0.45 -14.66 -10.05
C TYR A 62 -1.85 -14.08 -10.20
N TYR A 63 -2.86 -14.88 -9.87
CA TYR A 63 -4.22 -14.39 -9.67
C TYR A 63 -4.30 -13.61 -8.35
N LEU A 64 -4.90 -12.43 -8.40
CA LEU A 64 -5.12 -11.59 -7.22
C LEU A 64 -6.60 -11.55 -6.87
N GLY A 65 -6.89 -11.71 -5.58
CA GLY A 65 -8.19 -11.45 -5.00
C GLY A 65 -8.07 -10.37 -3.94
N TRP A 66 -9.08 -9.51 -3.84
CA TRP A 66 -9.19 -8.53 -2.77
C TRP A 66 -10.47 -8.78 -1.98
N ASP A 67 -10.33 -8.94 -0.67
CA ASP A 67 -11.47 -8.99 0.24
C ASP A 67 -11.20 -8.14 1.50
N GLY A 68 -12.20 -7.37 1.93
CA GLY A 68 -12.10 -6.45 3.06
C GLY A 68 -11.51 -5.06 2.76
N LYS A 69 -10.99 -4.39 3.80
CA LYS A 69 -10.61 -2.95 3.77
C LYS A 69 -9.34 -2.70 2.95
N ASN A 70 -9.48 -2.00 1.82
CA ASN A 70 -8.36 -1.49 1.02
C ASN A 70 -7.76 -0.22 1.60
N HIS A 71 -8.48 0.89 1.51
CA HIS A 71 -8.05 2.18 2.06
C HIS A 71 -6.68 2.66 1.54
N VAL A 72 -6.23 2.18 0.37
CA VAL A 72 -5.16 2.81 -0.42
C VAL A 72 -5.80 3.43 -1.66
N PRO A 73 -5.74 4.75 -1.80
CA PRO A 73 -6.29 5.45 -2.96
C PRO A 73 -5.41 5.19 -4.19
N ALA A 74 -5.94 4.57 -5.23
CA ALA A 74 -5.24 4.25 -6.47
C ALA A 74 -6.02 4.78 -7.69
N GLY A 75 -5.30 5.35 -8.67
CA GLY A 75 -5.88 5.79 -9.95
C GLY A 75 -6.38 7.24 -9.97
N GLN A 76 -6.84 7.66 -11.15
CA GLN A 76 -7.36 9.01 -11.38
C GLN A 76 -8.72 9.14 -10.71
N GLY A 77 -8.76 9.85 -9.59
CA GLY A 77 -9.95 9.89 -8.76
C GLY A 77 -9.69 9.65 -7.29
N GLY A 78 -8.57 9.06 -6.84
CA GLY A 78 -8.16 9.00 -5.42
C GLY A 78 -9.31 8.92 -4.38
N TYR A 79 -9.24 9.72 -3.30
CA TYR A 79 -10.40 9.96 -2.42
C TYR A 79 -11.32 11.10 -2.97
N GLU A 80 -11.50 11.14 -4.30
CA GLU A 80 -12.01 12.20 -5.19
C GLU A 80 -10.96 13.27 -5.65
N SER A 81 -9.83 12.83 -6.25
CA SER A 81 -8.85 13.57 -7.10
C SER A 81 -8.50 15.05 -6.85
N GLY A 82 -8.69 15.60 -5.65
CA GLY A 82 -8.33 16.98 -5.34
C GLY A 82 -6.88 17.13 -4.90
N ILE A 83 -6.04 17.50 -5.89
CA ILE A 83 -4.56 17.58 -6.03
C ILE A 83 -3.77 16.27 -6.06
#